data_AF-A0A929YVF0-F1
#
_entry.id   AF-A0A929YVF0-F1
#
_cell.length_a   1.000
_cell.length_b   1.000
_cell.length_c   1.000
_cell.angle_alpha   90.00
_cell.angle_beta   90.00
_cell.angle_gamma   90.00
#
_symmetry.space_group_name_H-M   'P 1'
#
loop_
_entity.id
_entity.type
_entity.pdbx_description
1 polymer ?
#
loop_
_entity_poly.entity_id
_entity_poly.type
_entity_poly.pdbx_seq_one_letter_code
_entity_poly.pdbx_strand_id
1 'polypeptide(L)'
;AGQASASSGSSTSAATAAFVASFSIILREGFEAILIVGAMIAYLVKMAGEDNARRKKLLLPIYIGSVMGGVMSLVLAWLLNLLRLANSASQEVIEGITALTAVFVLYYVSNWMLSKSETEAWSSYIKSKAEQSSASNNTRALGFTAFLAVFREGAEVVLFFQPMLAGDNIHSVFMGFIIGCISLVFVYLAIHFLSLRIPIKPFFTFTSILMFVMSISFLGGGIKELIEGDVLPMTSPAWLQWIPSNDLMDVLGIYPTLQTLIPQLILLVITVVVYVKQTRKNHALHAQALAEHEAAEAKRIAEEKKAADEQLRKTIREVVEQVLAEKSGQQ
;
A
#
# COMPACT_ATOMS: atom_id res chain seq x y z
N ALA A 1 -29.66 -12.07 45.42
CA ALA A 1 -28.91 -12.69 44.32
C ALA A 1 -29.09 -11.81 43.08
N GLY A 2 -28.12 -10.94 42.77
CA GLY A 2 -28.30 -9.89 41.75
C GLY A 2 -26.98 -9.29 41.26
N GLN A 3 -25.93 -10.09 41.18
CA GLN A 3 -24.64 -9.73 40.61
C GLN A 3 -24.09 -10.93 39.82
N ALA A 4 -24.59 -11.14 38.60
CA ALA A 4 -24.04 -12.15 37.68
C ALA A 4 -24.15 -11.78 36.19
N SER A 5 -24.62 -10.58 35.85
CA SER A 5 -24.99 -10.25 34.45
C SER A 5 -24.18 -9.11 33.83
N ALA A 6 -23.24 -8.49 34.56
CA ALA A 6 -22.48 -7.33 34.07
C ALA A 6 -21.09 -7.68 33.50
N SER A 7 -20.55 -8.88 33.72
CA SER A 7 -19.20 -9.26 33.30
C SER A 7 -19.11 -9.99 31.95
N SER A 8 -20.24 -10.49 31.41
CA SER A 8 -20.26 -11.22 30.14
C SER A 8 -20.34 -10.30 28.91
N GLY A 9 -20.78 -9.05 29.08
CA GLY A 9 -20.92 -8.09 27.98
C GLY A 9 -19.59 -7.49 27.51
N SER A 10 -18.70 -7.13 28.46
CA SER A 10 -17.40 -6.51 28.18
C SER A 10 -16.35 -7.48 27.64
N SER A 11 -16.37 -8.73 28.11
CA SER A 11 -15.47 -9.79 27.64
C SER A 11 -15.80 -10.23 26.21
N THR A 12 -17.08 -10.32 25.86
CA THR A 12 -17.53 -10.64 24.49
C THR A 12 -17.19 -9.51 23.51
N SER A 13 -17.32 -8.24 23.91
CA SER A 13 -16.96 -7.11 23.05
C SER A 13 -15.45 -7.03 22.81
N ALA A 14 -14.62 -7.22 23.85
CA ALA A 14 -13.17 -7.24 23.73
C ALA A 14 -12.65 -8.41 22.88
N ALA A 15 -13.21 -9.61 23.06
CA ALA A 15 -12.90 -10.77 22.23
C ALA A 15 -13.26 -10.54 20.75
N THR A 16 -14.44 -9.95 20.50
CA THR A 16 -14.88 -9.59 19.14
C THR A 16 -13.97 -8.54 18.51
N ALA A 17 -13.57 -7.52 19.28
CA ALA A 17 -12.65 -6.49 18.81
C ALA A 17 -11.28 -7.06 18.43
N ALA A 18 -10.72 -7.93 19.29
CA ALA A 18 -9.46 -8.62 19.00
C ALA A 18 -9.57 -9.51 17.75
N PHE A 19 -10.69 -10.23 17.58
CA PHE A 19 -10.94 -11.03 16.38
C PHE A 19 -10.99 -10.16 15.12
N VAL A 20 -11.77 -9.08 15.13
CA VAL A 20 -11.93 -8.18 13.97
C VAL A 20 -10.60 -7.49 13.65
N ALA A 21 -9.83 -7.10 14.67
CA ALA A 21 -8.52 -6.50 14.49
C ALA A 21 -7.55 -7.49 13.81
N SER A 22 -7.38 -8.71 14.32
CA SER A 22 -6.44 -9.68 13.73
C SER A 22 -6.84 -10.10 12.33
N PHE A 23 -8.15 -10.31 12.13
CA PHE A 23 -8.72 -10.59 10.83
C PHE A 23 -8.45 -9.46 9.83
N SER A 24 -8.71 -8.20 10.22
CA SER A 24 -8.49 -7.05 9.35
C SER A 24 -7.01 -6.85 9.02
N ILE A 25 -6.10 -7.08 9.98
CA ILE A 25 -4.65 -6.96 9.78
C ILE A 25 -4.21 -8.01 8.75
N ILE A 26 -4.46 -9.30 9.00
CA ILE A 26 -3.94 -10.35 8.12
C ILE A 26 -4.53 -10.24 6.71
N LEU A 27 -5.82 -9.93 6.58
CA LEU A 27 -6.49 -9.82 5.29
C LEU A 27 -5.90 -8.67 4.48
N ARG A 28 -5.54 -7.56 5.13
CA ARG A 28 -4.92 -6.44 4.47
C ARG A 28 -3.49 -6.74 4.02
N GLU A 29 -2.61 -7.09 4.95
CA GLU A 29 -1.18 -7.30 4.63
C GLU A 29 -1.01 -8.49 3.67
N GLY A 30 -1.80 -9.55 3.84
CA GLY A 30 -1.82 -10.68 2.94
C GLY A 30 -2.32 -10.34 1.55
N PHE A 31 -3.28 -9.41 1.42
CA PHE A 31 -3.76 -8.95 0.12
C PHE A 31 -2.72 -8.07 -0.58
N GLU A 32 -2.06 -7.17 0.15
CA GLU A 32 -0.94 -6.37 -0.39
C GLU A 32 0.19 -7.27 -0.89
N ALA A 33 0.56 -8.31 -0.12
CA ALA A 33 1.52 -9.32 -0.55
C ALA A 33 1.08 -10.06 -1.83
N ILE A 34 -0.19 -10.49 -1.92
CA ILE A 34 -0.74 -11.14 -3.13
C ILE A 34 -0.68 -10.20 -4.34
N LEU A 35 -1.01 -8.92 -4.17
CA LEU A 35 -0.96 -7.94 -5.27
C LEU A 35 0.47 -7.67 -5.74
N ILE A 36 1.43 -7.50 -4.83
CA ILE A 36 2.83 -7.22 -5.21
C ILE A 36 3.43 -8.43 -5.92
N VAL A 37 3.30 -9.62 -5.34
CA VAL A 37 3.81 -10.86 -5.94
C VAL A 37 3.06 -11.16 -7.25
N GLY A 38 1.74 -10.97 -7.27
CA GLY A 38 0.91 -11.13 -8.46
C GLY A 38 1.29 -10.19 -9.60
N ALA A 39 1.59 -8.93 -9.31
CA ALA A 39 2.06 -7.95 -10.30
C ALA A 39 3.43 -8.33 -10.87
N MET A 40 4.36 -8.79 -10.02
CA MET A 40 5.65 -9.30 -10.46
C MET A 40 5.52 -10.55 -11.34
N ILE A 41 4.66 -11.50 -10.94
CA ILE A 41 4.36 -12.69 -11.74
C ILE A 41 3.74 -12.28 -13.08
N ALA A 42 2.72 -11.43 -13.08
CA ALA A 42 2.06 -10.98 -14.30
C ALA A 42 3.04 -10.29 -15.27
N TYR A 43 3.95 -9.46 -14.74
CA TYR A 43 5.00 -8.82 -15.52
C TYR A 43 5.95 -9.85 -16.15
N LEU A 44 6.44 -10.83 -15.38
CA LEU A 44 7.34 -11.86 -15.91
C LEU A 44 6.65 -12.83 -16.86
N VAL A 45 5.37 -13.14 -16.64
CA VAL A 45 4.57 -13.95 -17.58
C VAL A 45 4.41 -13.22 -18.90
N LYS A 46 4.15 -11.90 -18.88
CA LYS A 46 4.12 -11.09 -20.10
C LYS A 46 5.48 -11.03 -20.80
N MET A 47 6.59 -11.02 -20.05
CA MET A 47 7.95 -11.04 -20.61
C MET A 47 8.38 -12.41 -21.16
N ALA A 48 7.84 -13.50 -20.63
CA ALA A 48 8.24 -14.85 -21.01
C ALA A 48 7.64 -15.31 -22.36
N GLY A 49 6.52 -14.71 -22.80
CA GLY A 49 5.81 -15.15 -24.01
C GLY A 49 5.20 -16.55 -23.86
N GLU A 50 5.11 -17.31 -24.97
CA GLU A 50 4.56 -18.67 -25.00
C GLU A 50 5.55 -19.77 -24.53
N ASP A 51 6.81 -19.40 -24.22
CA ASP A 51 7.84 -20.36 -23.79
C ASP A 51 7.62 -20.80 -22.32
N ASN A 52 6.93 -21.93 -22.15
CA ASN A 52 6.65 -22.53 -20.83
C ASN A 52 7.92 -22.81 -20.00
N ALA A 53 9.02 -23.24 -20.65
CA ALA A 53 10.29 -23.51 -19.97
C ALA A 53 10.97 -22.22 -19.45
N ARG A 54 10.91 -21.14 -20.25
CA ARG A 54 11.44 -19.81 -19.88
C ARG A 54 10.61 -19.19 -18.77
N ARG A 55 9.29 -19.32 -18.84
CA ARG A 55 8.35 -18.88 -17.79
C ARG A 55 8.66 -19.53 -16.44
N LYS A 56 8.82 -20.86 -16.39
CA LYS A 56 9.13 -21.56 -15.14
C LYS A 56 10.47 -21.09 -14.53
N LYS A 57 11.50 -20.87 -15.35
CA LYS A 57 12.81 -20.37 -14.90
C LYS A 57 12.76 -18.94 -14.35
N LEU A 58 11.89 -18.10 -14.91
CA LEU A 58 11.69 -16.71 -14.47
C LEU A 58 10.84 -16.60 -13.19
N LEU A 59 9.85 -17.48 -13.02
CA LEU A 59 8.96 -17.47 -11.86
C LEU A 59 9.57 -18.13 -10.62
N LEU A 60 10.44 -19.13 -10.79
CA LEU A 60 11.02 -19.89 -9.68
C LEU A 60 11.70 -19.01 -8.62
N PRO A 61 12.51 -17.99 -8.98
CA PRO A 61 13.12 -17.09 -8.00
C PRO A 61 12.10 -16.25 -7.22
N ILE A 62 10.98 -15.87 -7.82
CA ILE A 62 9.91 -15.13 -7.13
C ILE A 62 9.26 -16.02 -6.08
N TYR A 63 8.93 -17.26 -6.43
CA TYR A 63 8.35 -18.20 -5.47
C TYR A 63 9.31 -18.49 -4.31
N ILE A 64 10.59 -18.76 -4.61
CA ILE A 64 11.62 -18.98 -3.59
C ILE A 64 11.77 -17.73 -2.71
N GLY A 65 11.84 -16.55 -3.31
CA GLY A 65 11.94 -15.29 -2.58
C GLY A 65 10.74 -15.06 -1.67
N SER A 66 9.52 -15.28 -2.16
CA SER A 66 8.28 -15.11 -1.39
C SER A 66 8.23 -16.06 -0.20
N VAL A 67 8.53 -17.34 -0.40
CA VAL A 67 8.59 -18.34 0.68
C VAL A 67 9.67 -17.96 1.70
N MET A 68 10.86 -17.59 1.24
CA MET A 68 11.95 -17.15 2.12
C MET A 68 11.56 -15.89 2.93
N GLY A 69 10.81 -14.96 2.33
CA GLY A 69 10.34 -13.75 2.99
C GLY A 69 9.34 -14.08 4.11
N GLY A 70 8.41 -15.00 3.84
CA GLY A 70 7.49 -15.51 4.86
C GLY A 70 8.22 -16.20 6.01
N VAL A 71 9.18 -17.09 5.70
CA VAL A 71 9.99 -17.77 6.72
C VAL A 71 10.80 -16.77 7.55
N MET A 72 11.45 -15.78 6.92
CA MET A 72 12.21 -14.76 7.64
C MET A 72 11.34 -13.86 8.52
N SER A 73 10.07 -13.68 8.15
CA SER A 73 9.10 -12.97 9.00
C SER A 73 8.79 -13.78 10.26
N LEU A 74 8.65 -15.11 10.15
CA LEU A 74 8.51 -15.98 11.32
C LEU A 74 9.78 -16.00 12.19
N VAL A 75 10.96 -15.97 11.58
CA VAL A 75 12.24 -15.82 12.31
C VAL A 75 12.28 -14.50 13.06
N LEU A 76 11.82 -13.41 12.46
CA LEU A 76 11.71 -12.11 13.13
C LEU A 76 10.74 -12.20 14.32
N ALA A 77 9.58 -12.83 14.17
CA ALA A 77 8.63 -13.04 15.25
C ALA A 77 9.25 -13.82 16.43
N TRP A 78 9.97 -14.90 16.11
CA TRP A 78 10.66 -15.71 17.10
C TRP A 78 11.78 -14.93 17.80
N LEU A 79 12.58 -14.15 17.07
CA LEU A 79 13.63 -13.32 17.62
C LEU A 79 13.07 -12.26 18.58
N LEU A 80 11.98 -11.59 18.19
CA LEU A 80 11.32 -10.59 19.03
C LEU A 80 10.71 -11.22 20.30
N ASN A 81 10.20 -12.46 20.21
CA ASN A 81 9.73 -13.21 21.38
C ASN A 81 10.89 -13.55 22.33
N LEU A 82 12.03 -13.99 21.80
CA LEU A 82 13.22 -14.30 22.59
C LEU A 82 13.76 -13.07 23.33
N LEU A 83 13.79 -11.91 22.67
CA LEU A 83 14.21 -10.64 23.28
C LEU A 83 13.29 -10.22 24.43
N ARG A 84 11.97 -10.45 24.32
CA ARG A 84 11.01 -10.20 25.41
C ARG A 84 11.30 -11.09 26.63
N LEU A 85 11.53 -12.38 26.41
CA LEU A 85 11.81 -13.33 27.48
C LEU A 85 13.13 -13.06 28.21
N ALA A 86 14.11 -12.45 27.53
CA ALA A 86 15.42 -12.15 28.10
C ALA A 86 15.43 -10.91 29.01
N ASN A 87 14.51 -9.95 28.82
CA ASN A 87 14.54 -8.62 29.46
C ASN A 87 13.24 -8.30 30.24
N SER A 88 12.86 -9.14 31.21
CA SER A 88 11.65 -8.95 32.03
C SER A 88 11.61 -7.64 32.83
N ALA A 89 12.75 -7.00 33.09
CA ALA A 89 12.84 -5.73 33.81
C ALA A 89 12.74 -4.48 32.92
N SER A 90 12.62 -4.64 31.60
CA SER A 90 12.53 -3.51 30.65
C SER A 90 11.56 -3.81 29.51
N GLN A 91 10.54 -4.63 29.79
CA GLN A 91 9.60 -5.09 28.79
C GLN A 91 8.84 -3.89 28.20
N GLU A 92 8.36 -2.99 29.06
CA GLU A 92 7.60 -1.79 28.69
C GLU A 92 8.42 -0.87 27.76
N VAL A 93 9.72 -0.69 28.05
CA VAL A 93 10.61 0.14 27.23
C VAL A 93 10.85 -0.47 25.85
N ILE A 94 11.04 -1.78 25.78
CA ILE A 94 11.23 -2.50 24.50
C ILE A 94 9.96 -2.44 23.67
N GLU A 95 8.78 -2.59 24.30
CA GLU A 95 7.49 -2.47 23.63
C GLU A 95 7.27 -1.05 23.10
N GLY A 96 7.56 -0.03 23.90
CA GLY A 96 7.51 1.37 23.47
C GLY A 96 8.42 1.68 22.28
N ILE A 97 9.68 1.26 22.32
CA ILE A 97 10.63 1.47 21.21
C ILE A 97 10.18 0.73 19.95
N THR A 98 9.68 -0.49 20.09
CA THR A 98 9.21 -1.30 18.95
C THR A 98 7.98 -0.66 18.31
N ALA A 99 7.02 -0.18 19.13
CA ALA A 99 5.85 0.55 18.66
C ALA A 99 6.24 1.86 17.94
N LEU A 100 7.16 2.66 18.49
CA LEU A 100 7.66 3.88 17.83
C LEU A 100 8.40 3.59 16.52
N THR A 101 9.15 2.48 16.47
CA THR A 101 9.80 2.04 15.22
C THR A 101 8.75 1.66 14.17
N ALA A 102 7.69 0.96 14.59
CA ALA A 102 6.57 0.66 13.71
C ALA A 102 5.90 1.94 13.20
N VAL A 103 5.65 2.97 14.02
CA VAL A 103 5.09 4.27 13.56
C VAL A 103 5.85 4.82 12.36
N PHE A 104 7.19 4.82 12.41
CA PHE A 104 8.03 5.30 11.31
C PHE A 104 7.84 4.47 10.04
N VAL A 105 7.86 3.14 10.17
CA VAL A 105 7.65 2.21 9.04
C VAL A 105 6.26 2.40 8.43
N LEU A 106 5.21 2.41 9.26
CA LEU A 106 3.82 2.55 8.83
C LEU A 106 3.56 3.88 8.15
N TYR A 107 4.10 4.98 8.70
CA TYR A 107 3.98 6.29 8.09
C TYR A 107 4.69 6.35 6.74
N TYR A 108 5.90 5.80 6.65
CA TYR A 108 6.66 5.73 5.40
C TYR A 108 5.93 4.91 4.33
N VAL A 109 5.45 3.71 4.68
CA VAL A 109 4.76 2.79 3.76
C VAL A 109 3.40 3.37 3.34
N SER A 110 2.62 3.91 4.29
CA SER A 110 1.36 4.59 4.01
C SER A 110 1.55 5.69 2.95
N ASN A 111 2.54 6.56 3.15
CA ASN A 111 2.81 7.67 2.25
C ASN A 111 3.38 7.19 0.89
N TRP A 112 4.22 6.16 0.89
CA TRP A 112 4.75 5.56 -0.34
C TRP A 112 3.64 5.00 -1.22
N MET A 113 2.67 4.31 -0.62
CA MET A 113 1.59 3.66 -1.34
C MET A 113 0.56 4.68 -1.86
N LEU A 114 0.24 5.74 -1.09
CA LEU A 114 -0.53 6.89 -1.58
C LEU A 114 0.15 7.55 -2.78
N SER A 115 1.46 7.76 -2.70
CA SER A 115 2.23 8.37 -3.79
C SER A 115 2.30 7.49 -5.04
N LYS A 116 2.12 6.18 -4.93
CA LYS A 116 2.17 5.22 -6.04
C LYS A 116 0.80 4.81 -6.60
N SER A 117 -0.29 5.22 -5.95
CA SER A 117 -1.67 4.93 -6.38
C SER A 117 -2.05 5.53 -7.75
N GLU A 118 -1.26 6.46 -8.29
CA GLU A 118 -1.47 6.99 -9.64
C GLU A 118 -0.87 6.10 -10.73
N THR A 119 -1.77 5.29 -11.29
CA THR A 119 -1.61 4.24 -12.31
C THR A 119 -0.87 4.67 -13.60
N GLU A 120 -0.59 5.96 -13.81
CA GLU A 120 0.03 6.49 -15.02
C GLU A 120 1.56 6.41 -15.01
N ALA A 121 2.18 6.52 -13.82
CA ALA A 121 3.60 6.29 -13.67
C ALA A 121 3.97 4.81 -13.81
N TRP A 122 3.05 3.88 -13.51
CA TRP A 122 3.31 2.44 -13.63
C TRP A 122 3.34 1.98 -15.09
N SER A 123 2.42 2.45 -15.94
CA SER A 123 2.42 2.10 -17.37
C SER A 123 3.64 2.69 -18.10
N SER A 124 4.02 3.94 -17.78
CA SER A 124 5.21 4.61 -18.32
C SER A 124 6.53 4.04 -17.78
N TYR A 125 6.61 3.72 -16.49
CA TYR A 125 7.78 3.05 -15.87
C TYR A 125 7.95 1.62 -16.38
N ILE A 126 6.86 0.88 -16.58
CA ILE A 126 6.90 -0.45 -17.19
C ILE A 126 7.35 -0.34 -18.66
N LYS A 127 6.89 0.66 -19.40
CA LYS A 127 7.29 0.88 -20.80
C LYS A 127 8.78 1.27 -20.90
N SER A 128 9.25 2.19 -20.06
CA SER A 128 10.66 2.63 -20.06
C SER A 128 11.63 1.59 -19.48
N LYS A 129 11.26 0.86 -18.43
CA LYS A 129 12.05 -0.26 -17.90
C LYS A 129 12.00 -1.50 -18.78
N ALA A 130 10.90 -1.76 -19.51
CA ALA A 130 10.85 -2.83 -20.50
C ALA A 130 11.81 -2.58 -21.66
N GLU A 131 11.99 -1.32 -22.06
CA GLU A 131 12.98 -0.92 -23.08
C GLU A 131 14.42 -0.96 -22.53
N GLN A 132 14.64 -0.62 -21.25
CA GLN A 132 16.00 -0.58 -20.64
C GLN A 132 16.50 -1.93 -20.09
N SER A 133 15.61 -2.87 -19.73
CA SER A 133 15.97 -4.18 -19.16
C SER A 133 16.20 -5.28 -20.20
N SER A 134 16.25 -4.95 -21.49
CA SER A 134 16.71 -5.87 -22.55
C SER A 134 18.12 -6.43 -22.32
N ALA A 135 18.88 -5.94 -21.33
CA ALA A 135 20.30 -6.22 -21.17
C ALA A 135 20.73 -7.05 -19.94
N SER A 136 19.87 -7.39 -18.96
CA SER A 136 20.37 -8.09 -17.75
C SER A 136 19.53 -9.26 -17.27
N ASN A 137 20.10 -10.44 -17.49
CA ASN A 137 19.73 -11.78 -17.04
C ASN A 137 19.80 -11.96 -15.50
N ASN A 138 19.32 -10.99 -14.70
CA ASN A 138 19.44 -11.03 -13.24
C ASN A 138 18.13 -11.49 -12.56
N THR A 139 17.76 -12.75 -12.81
CA THR A 139 16.59 -13.40 -12.18
C THR A 139 16.71 -13.53 -10.66
N ARG A 140 17.93 -13.44 -10.11
CA ARG A 140 18.19 -13.41 -8.67
C ARG A 140 17.76 -12.10 -8.02
N ALA A 141 17.94 -10.96 -8.68
CA ALA A 141 17.47 -9.66 -8.18
C ALA A 141 15.93 -9.61 -8.08
N LEU A 142 15.23 -10.24 -9.02
CA LEU A 142 13.76 -10.36 -8.98
C LEU A 142 13.30 -11.22 -7.80
N GLY A 143 13.98 -12.35 -7.54
CA GLY A 143 13.71 -13.17 -6.36
C GLY A 143 13.99 -12.44 -5.05
N PHE A 144 15.09 -11.68 -4.96
CA PHE A 144 15.39 -10.85 -3.79
C PHE A 144 14.38 -9.72 -3.59
N THR A 145 13.85 -9.15 -4.68
CA THR A 145 12.78 -8.15 -4.61
C THR A 145 11.49 -8.76 -4.06
N ALA A 146 11.12 -9.97 -4.52
CA ALA A 146 9.97 -10.71 -3.97
C ALA A 146 10.17 -11.00 -2.47
N PHE A 147 11.38 -11.42 -2.11
CA PHE A 147 11.77 -11.65 -0.72
C PHE A 147 11.57 -10.40 0.14
N LEU A 148 12.14 -9.27 -0.26
CA LEU A 148 12.02 -8.02 0.51
C LEU A 148 10.57 -7.55 0.61
N ALA A 149 9.79 -7.70 -0.46
CA ALA A 149 8.38 -7.35 -0.44
C ALA A 149 7.60 -8.21 0.57
N VAL A 150 7.69 -9.53 0.47
CA VAL A 150 6.95 -10.44 1.38
C VAL A 150 7.49 -10.36 2.81
N PHE A 151 8.79 -10.19 2.99
CA PHE A 151 9.39 -9.97 4.32
C PHE A 151 8.89 -8.66 4.95
N ARG A 152 8.70 -7.59 4.18
CA ARG A 152 8.11 -6.35 4.68
C ARG A 152 6.68 -6.57 5.17
N GLU A 153 5.80 -7.09 4.31
CA GLU A 153 4.40 -7.33 4.70
C GLU A 153 4.32 -8.31 5.91
N GLY A 154 5.15 -9.35 5.91
CA GLY A 154 5.21 -10.30 7.00
C GLY A 154 5.78 -9.71 8.29
N ALA A 155 6.78 -8.83 8.22
CA ALA A 155 7.30 -8.11 9.38
C ALA A 155 6.25 -7.17 9.98
N GLU A 156 5.46 -6.50 9.14
CA GLU A 156 4.35 -5.66 9.58
C GLU A 156 3.29 -6.51 10.30
N VAL A 157 2.87 -7.65 9.73
CA VAL A 157 1.98 -8.60 10.43
C VAL A 157 2.54 -8.99 11.80
N VAL A 158 3.83 -9.33 11.88
CA VAL A 158 4.46 -9.72 13.15
C VAL A 158 4.45 -8.60 14.19
N LEU A 159 4.77 -7.38 13.77
CA LEU A 159 4.78 -6.20 14.65
C LEU A 159 3.36 -5.84 15.13
N PHE A 160 2.35 -5.98 14.27
CA PHE A 160 0.96 -5.72 14.62
C PHE A 160 0.36 -6.79 15.55
N PHE A 161 0.73 -8.05 15.35
CA PHE A 161 0.23 -9.15 16.17
C PHE A 161 0.89 -9.20 17.56
N GLN A 162 2.12 -8.71 17.70
CA GLN A 162 2.85 -8.75 18.97
C GLN A 162 2.08 -8.18 20.17
N PRO A 163 1.60 -6.92 20.16
CA PRO A 163 0.87 -6.36 21.28
C PRO A 163 -0.46 -7.10 21.51
N MET A 164 -1.10 -7.62 20.46
CA MET A 164 -2.36 -8.36 20.58
C MET A 164 -2.20 -9.73 21.23
N LEU A 165 -1.04 -10.37 21.07
CA LEU A 165 -0.71 -11.63 21.72
C LEU A 165 -0.35 -11.47 23.20
N ALA A 166 -0.08 -10.24 23.66
CA ALA A 166 0.17 -9.94 25.07
C ALA A 166 -1.11 -9.72 25.90
N GLY A 167 -2.27 -9.53 25.25
CA GLY A 167 -3.56 -9.35 25.93
C GLY A 167 -4.28 -10.65 26.26
N ASP A 168 -5.38 -10.57 27.02
CA ASP A 168 -6.13 -11.72 27.54
C ASP A 168 -6.90 -12.54 26.47
N ASN A 169 -7.06 -12.01 25.26
CA ASN A 169 -7.94 -12.58 24.21
C ASN A 169 -7.20 -13.34 23.09
N ILE A 170 -6.11 -14.05 23.42
CA ILE A 170 -5.24 -14.75 22.45
C ILE A 170 -6.02 -15.71 21.54
N HIS A 171 -7.03 -16.41 22.08
CA HIS A 171 -7.85 -17.34 21.29
C HIS A 171 -8.60 -16.64 20.14
N SER A 172 -9.14 -15.45 20.40
CA SER A 172 -9.84 -14.64 19.40
C SER A 172 -8.89 -14.08 18.35
N VAL A 173 -7.69 -13.67 18.76
CA VAL A 173 -6.59 -13.24 17.87
C VAL A 173 -6.28 -14.36 16.87
N PHE A 174 -6.08 -15.58 17.35
CA PHE A 174 -5.71 -16.74 16.53
C PHE A 174 -6.85 -17.19 15.60
N MET A 175 -8.09 -17.15 16.07
CA MET A 175 -9.28 -17.38 15.25
C MET A 175 -9.36 -16.38 14.09
N GLY A 176 -9.16 -15.08 14.35
CA GLY A 176 -9.17 -14.04 13.32
C GLY A 176 -8.04 -14.21 12.31
N PHE A 177 -6.85 -14.62 12.77
CA PHE A 177 -5.73 -14.97 11.89
C PHE A 177 -6.06 -16.13 10.94
N ILE A 178 -6.57 -17.25 11.47
CA ILE A 178 -6.90 -18.43 10.66
C ILE A 178 -8.00 -18.09 9.64
N ILE A 179 -9.08 -17.46 10.09
CA ILE A 179 -10.21 -17.10 9.22
C ILE A 179 -9.77 -16.10 8.15
N GLY A 180 -8.88 -15.16 8.50
CA GLY A 180 -8.27 -14.23 7.55
C GLY A 180 -7.39 -14.93 6.51
N CYS A 181 -6.55 -15.89 6.92
CA CYS A 181 -5.76 -16.72 5.99
C CYS A 181 -6.65 -17.51 5.02
N ILE A 182 -7.73 -18.12 5.50
CA ILE A 182 -8.71 -18.82 4.64
C ILE A 182 -9.35 -17.83 3.65
N SER A 183 -9.71 -16.64 4.12
CA SER A 183 -10.29 -15.58 3.28
C SER A 183 -9.32 -15.12 2.20
N LEU A 184 -8.03 -14.97 2.50
CA LEU A 184 -7.00 -14.63 1.53
C LEU A 184 -6.83 -15.68 0.44
N VAL A 185 -6.93 -16.97 0.79
CA VAL A 185 -6.95 -18.04 -0.21
C VAL A 185 -8.14 -17.87 -1.15
N PHE A 186 -9.34 -17.60 -0.60
CA PHE A 186 -10.52 -17.35 -1.42
C PHE A 186 -10.35 -16.11 -2.32
N VAL A 187 -9.77 -15.03 -1.80
CA VAL A 187 -9.49 -13.81 -2.56
C VAL A 187 -8.47 -14.06 -3.67
N TYR A 188 -7.39 -14.79 -3.39
CA TYR A 188 -6.42 -15.20 -4.41
C TYR A 188 -7.09 -16.01 -5.52
N LEU A 189 -7.92 -16.99 -5.16
CA LEU A 189 -8.67 -17.81 -6.12
C LEU A 189 -9.65 -16.95 -6.94
N ALA A 190 -10.35 -16.02 -6.30
CA ALA A 190 -11.25 -15.09 -7.00
C ALA A 190 -10.50 -14.21 -8.00
N ILE A 191 -9.33 -13.67 -7.64
CA ILE A 191 -8.50 -12.89 -8.59
C ILE A 191 -8.01 -13.78 -9.73
N HIS A 192 -7.53 -14.99 -9.42
CA HIS A 192 -6.93 -15.90 -10.38
C HIS A 192 -7.95 -16.44 -11.40
N PHE A 193 -9.12 -16.88 -10.92
CA PHE A 193 -10.13 -17.54 -11.75
C PHE A 193 -11.16 -16.57 -12.32
N LEU A 194 -11.59 -15.56 -11.55
CA LEU A 194 -12.70 -14.69 -11.94
C LEU A 194 -12.23 -13.43 -12.70
N SER A 195 -10.91 -13.27 -12.90
CA SER A 195 -10.29 -12.11 -13.57
C SER A 195 -10.86 -10.78 -13.06
N LEU A 196 -11.21 -10.73 -11.77
CA LEU A 196 -11.82 -9.55 -11.17
C LEU A 196 -10.82 -8.41 -11.28
N ARG A 197 -11.18 -7.42 -12.10
CA ARG A 197 -10.38 -6.21 -12.29
C ARG A 197 -10.59 -5.31 -11.09
N ILE A 198 -9.88 -5.61 -9.99
CA ILE A 198 -9.99 -4.84 -8.75
C ILE A 198 -9.57 -3.39 -9.01
N PRO A 199 -10.37 -2.39 -8.63
CA PRO A 199 -9.99 -1.00 -8.78
C PRO A 199 -8.83 -0.71 -7.81
N ILE A 200 -7.61 -0.71 -8.36
CA ILE A 200 -6.35 -0.59 -7.62
C ILE A 200 -6.26 0.73 -6.84
N LYS A 201 -6.80 1.83 -7.40
CA LYS A 201 -6.78 3.18 -6.81
C LYS A 201 -7.53 3.29 -5.46
N PRO A 202 -8.84 2.98 -5.38
CA PRO A 202 -9.57 3.09 -4.12
C PRO A 202 -9.07 2.09 -3.08
N PHE A 203 -8.62 0.89 -3.49
CA PHE A 203 -8.02 -0.06 -2.58
C PHE A 203 -6.78 0.51 -1.89
N PHE A 204 -5.79 1.01 -2.66
CA PHE A 204 -4.59 1.58 -2.07
C PHE A 204 -4.87 2.84 -1.24
N THR A 205 -5.86 3.64 -1.63
CA THR A 205 -6.25 4.82 -0.85
C THR A 205 -6.83 4.41 0.51
N PHE A 206 -7.73 3.42 0.51
CA PHE A 206 -8.34 2.91 1.74
C PHE A 206 -7.29 2.27 2.66
N THR A 207 -6.44 1.40 2.13
CA THR A 207 -5.42 0.74 2.95
C THR A 207 -4.37 1.71 3.46
N SER A 208 -3.98 2.74 2.70
CA SER A 208 -3.12 3.81 3.21
C SER A 208 -3.74 4.62 4.34
N ILE A 209 -5.03 4.96 4.26
CA ILE A 209 -5.74 5.67 5.34
C ILE A 209 -5.76 4.81 6.60
N LEU A 210 -6.05 3.51 6.46
CA LEU A 210 -6.01 2.56 7.57
C LEU A 210 -4.62 2.51 8.20
N MET A 211 -3.57 2.42 7.38
CA MET A 211 -2.17 2.40 7.82
C MET A 211 -1.78 3.66 8.60
N PHE A 212 -2.33 4.81 8.19
CA PHE A 212 -2.14 6.07 8.88
C PHE A 212 -2.86 6.12 10.23
N VAL A 213 -4.12 5.66 10.29
CA VAL A 213 -4.86 5.56 11.56
C VAL A 213 -4.12 4.65 12.55
N MET A 214 -3.60 3.52 12.07
CA MET A 214 -2.78 2.60 12.88
C MET A 214 -1.47 3.24 13.34
N SER A 215 -0.80 4.02 12.49
CA SER A 215 0.41 4.77 12.86
C SER A 215 0.13 5.77 14.00
N ILE A 216 -1.02 6.46 13.98
CA ILE A 216 -1.44 7.33 15.10
C ILE A 216 -1.67 6.50 16.37
N SER A 217 -2.37 5.38 16.25
CA SER A 217 -2.63 4.47 17.38
C SER A 217 -1.34 3.97 18.02
N PHE A 218 -0.40 3.48 17.20
CA PHE A 218 0.88 2.96 17.67
C PHE A 218 1.77 4.04 18.28
N LEU A 219 1.65 5.29 17.83
CA LEU A 219 2.37 6.41 18.41
C LEU A 219 1.90 6.69 19.84
N GLY A 220 0.58 6.66 20.07
CA GLY A 220 0.03 6.85 21.39
C GLY A 220 0.30 5.66 22.33
N GLY A 221 0.07 4.43 21.84
CA GLY A 221 0.40 3.20 22.57
C GLY A 221 1.88 3.12 22.93
N GLY A 222 2.78 3.33 21.96
CA GLY A 222 4.22 3.28 22.19
C GLY A 222 4.72 4.32 23.18
N ILE A 223 4.15 5.52 23.19
CA ILE A 223 4.49 6.54 24.19
C ILE A 223 3.92 6.19 25.57
N LYS A 224 2.72 5.60 25.64
CA LYS A 224 2.16 5.11 26.91
C LYS A 224 3.08 4.05 27.54
N GLU A 225 3.55 3.08 26.77
CA GLU A 225 4.50 2.05 27.26
C GLU A 225 5.81 2.68 27.77
N LEU A 226 6.29 3.77 27.15
CA LEU A 226 7.46 4.51 27.65
C LEU A 226 7.18 5.29 28.96
N ILE A 227 5.94 5.72 29.17
CA ILE A 227 5.51 6.33 30.45
C ILE A 227 5.45 5.25 31.53
N GLU A 228 4.89 4.08 31.22
CA GLU A 228 4.78 2.95 32.14
C GLU A 228 6.15 2.34 32.47
N GLY A 229 7.09 2.35 31.52
CA GLY A 229 8.50 2.00 31.74
C GLY A 229 9.35 3.07 32.44
N ASP A 230 8.73 4.11 33.02
CA ASP A 230 9.37 5.21 33.76
C ASP A 230 10.44 5.98 32.96
N VAL A 231 10.37 5.94 31.62
CA VAL A 231 11.26 6.67 30.71
C VAL A 231 10.76 8.10 30.50
N LEU A 232 9.44 8.29 30.48
CA LEU A 232 8.80 9.60 30.27
C LEU A 232 7.88 9.96 31.43
N PRO A 233 7.91 11.22 31.92
CA PRO A 233 7.01 11.65 32.97
C PRO A 233 5.57 11.71 32.46
N MET A 234 4.61 11.30 33.30
CA MET A 234 3.18 11.44 32.99
C MET A 234 2.69 12.85 33.31
N THR A 235 2.05 13.53 32.35
CA THR A 235 1.35 14.80 32.61
C THR A 235 -0.07 14.75 32.05
N SER A 236 -1.04 14.65 32.96
CA SER A 236 -2.47 14.64 32.64
C SER A 236 -3.20 15.78 33.38
N PRO A 237 -3.28 16.97 32.76
CA PRO A 237 -4.09 18.08 33.27
C PRO A 237 -5.58 17.74 33.44
N ALA A 238 -6.24 18.32 34.43
CA ALA A 238 -7.66 18.05 34.70
C ALA A 238 -8.61 18.34 33.52
N TRP A 239 -8.26 19.28 32.63
CA TRP A 239 -9.05 19.59 31.43
C TRP A 239 -9.00 18.49 30.36
N LEU A 240 -8.07 17.53 30.44
CA LEU A 240 -7.97 16.39 29.53
C LEU A 240 -8.92 15.23 29.86
N GLN A 241 -9.56 15.26 31.02
CA GLN A 241 -10.50 14.21 31.44
C GLN A 241 -11.84 14.22 30.68
N TRP A 242 -12.06 15.20 29.80
CA TRP A 242 -13.17 15.19 28.86
C TRP A 242 -13.02 14.13 27.75
N ILE A 243 -11.80 13.61 27.52
CA ILE A 243 -11.56 12.50 26.59
C ILE A 243 -12.04 11.21 27.26
N PRO A 244 -13.05 10.52 26.70
CA PRO A 244 -13.58 9.29 27.31
C PRO A 244 -12.56 8.16 27.18
N SER A 245 -12.24 7.50 28.29
CA SER A 245 -11.46 6.26 28.31
C SER A 245 -12.37 5.07 28.00
N ASN A 246 -12.71 4.89 26.73
CA ASN A 246 -13.46 3.73 26.24
C ASN A 246 -12.55 2.84 25.37
N ASP A 247 -12.96 1.59 25.16
CA ASP A 247 -12.22 0.60 24.36
C ASP A 247 -11.83 1.13 22.96
N LEU A 248 -12.62 2.06 22.40
CA LEU A 248 -12.33 2.69 21.11
C LEU A 248 -11.15 3.67 21.19
N MET A 249 -11.04 4.48 22.26
CA MET A 249 -9.89 5.37 22.45
C MET A 249 -8.61 4.57 22.73
N ASP A 250 -8.70 3.46 23.48
CA ASP A 250 -7.55 2.58 23.72
C ASP A 250 -7.05 1.93 22.41
N VAL A 251 -7.96 1.47 21.55
CA VAL A 251 -7.61 0.95 20.21
C VAL A 251 -7.03 2.05 19.31
N LEU A 252 -7.52 3.27 19.41
CA LEU A 252 -6.95 4.42 18.70
C LEU A 252 -5.66 4.96 19.34
N GLY A 253 -5.21 4.38 20.46
CA GLY A 253 -4.05 4.83 21.22
C GLY A 253 -4.19 6.27 21.74
N ILE A 254 -5.41 6.78 21.92
CA ILE A 254 -5.67 8.15 22.37
C ILE A 254 -5.79 8.14 23.89
N TYR A 255 -4.73 8.56 24.58
CA TYR A 255 -4.71 8.63 26.03
C TYR A 255 -4.83 10.09 26.50
N PRO A 256 -5.44 10.35 27.68
CA PRO A 256 -5.57 11.70 28.23
C PRO A 256 -4.25 12.23 28.82
N THR A 257 -3.14 12.11 28.07
CA THR A 257 -1.80 12.58 28.46
C THR A 257 -1.23 13.49 27.37
N LEU A 258 -0.54 14.56 27.76
CA LEU A 258 0.04 15.51 26.80
C LEU A 258 1.13 14.85 25.95
N GLN A 259 1.89 13.95 26.56
CA GLN A 259 3.00 13.24 25.94
C GLN A 259 2.55 12.36 24.78
N THR A 260 1.35 11.78 24.82
CA THR A 260 0.81 10.95 23.73
C THR A 260 0.11 11.81 22.68
N LEU A 261 -0.74 12.76 23.12
CA LEU A 261 -1.57 13.57 22.23
C LEU A 261 -0.78 14.57 21.38
N ILE A 262 0.25 15.21 21.92
CA ILE A 262 1.03 16.22 21.17
C ILE A 262 1.73 15.57 19.97
N PRO A 263 2.50 14.47 20.12
CA PRO A 263 3.10 13.77 18.99
C PRO A 263 2.08 13.23 17.98
N GLN A 264 0.94 12.69 18.43
CA GLN A 264 -0.14 12.25 17.54
C GLN A 264 -0.70 13.40 16.70
N LEU A 265 -0.92 14.57 17.31
CA LEU A 265 -1.40 15.76 16.62
C LEU A 265 -0.37 16.31 15.63
N ILE A 266 0.92 16.31 15.99
CA ILE A 266 2.01 16.69 15.09
C ILE A 266 2.04 15.76 13.87
N LEU A 267 2.00 14.43 14.08
CA LEU A 267 1.99 13.46 13.00
C LEU A 267 0.78 13.65 12.08
N LEU A 268 -0.38 13.95 12.66
CA LEU A 268 -1.60 14.24 11.92
C LEU A 268 -1.47 15.49 11.04
N VAL A 269 -0.94 16.59 11.58
CA VAL A 269 -0.70 17.82 10.82
C VAL A 269 0.30 17.59 9.69
N ILE A 270 1.42 16.90 9.97
CA ILE A 270 2.43 16.56 8.94
C ILE A 270 1.76 15.78 7.80
N THR A 271 0.93 14.79 8.14
CA THR A 271 0.26 13.94 7.15
C THR A 271 -0.71 14.74 6.29
N VAL A 272 -1.53 15.61 6.88
CA VAL A 272 -2.45 16.48 6.14
C VAL A 272 -1.67 17.38 5.18
N VAL A 273 -0.56 17.97 5.63
CA VAL A 273 0.30 18.82 4.77
C VAL A 273 0.90 18.01 3.62
N VAL A 274 1.42 16.81 3.88
CA VAL A 274 1.99 15.94 2.84
C VAL A 274 0.93 15.51 1.85
N TYR A 275 -0.25 15.09 2.32
CA TYR A 275 -1.38 14.71 1.48
C TYR A 275 -1.87 15.86 0.59
N VAL A 276 -2.01 17.07 1.14
CA VAL A 276 -2.39 18.27 0.38
C VAL A 276 -1.33 18.63 -0.66
N LYS A 277 -0.03 18.55 -0.31
CA LYS A 277 1.05 18.78 -1.29
C LYS A 277 1.03 17.74 -2.41
N GLN A 278 0.82 16.47 -2.06
CA GLN A 278 0.81 15.36 -3.02
C GLN A 278 -0.36 15.47 -3.99
N THR A 279 -1.57 15.72 -3.49
CA THR A 279 -2.77 15.91 -4.32
C THR A 279 -2.66 17.10 -5.25
N ARG A 280 -2.12 18.23 -4.77
CA ARG A 280 -1.86 19.42 -5.61
C ARG A 280 -0.84 19.13 -6.72
N LYS A 281 0.25 18.43 -6.41
CA LYS A 281 1.27 18.04 -7.40
C LYS A 281 0.67 17.12 -8.47
N ASN A 282 -0.12 16.14 -8.06
CA ASN A 282 -0.77 15.21 -8.98
C ASN A 282 -1.75 15.93 -9.92
N HIS A 283 -2.60 16.81 -9.39
CA HIS A 283 -3.51 17.61 -10.23
C HIS A 283 -2.76 18.50 -11.23
N ALA A 284 -1.62 19.07 -10.84
CA ALA A 284 -0.79 19.87 -11.74
C ALA A 284 -0.18 19.03 -12.87
N LEU A 285 0.25 17.80 -12.57
CA LEU A 285 0.78 16.87 -13.58
C LEU A 285 -0.30 16.44 -14.59
N HIS A 286 -1.51 16.09 -14.12
CA HIS A 286 -2.63 15.76 -14.99
C HIS A 286 -3.03 16.93 -15.90
N ALA A 287 -3.05 18.15 -15.35
CA ALA A 287 -3.36 19.34 -16.14
C ALA A 287 -2.29 19.61 -17.23
N GLN A 288 -1.02 19.37 -16.93
CA GLN A 288 0.06 19.48 -17.91
C GLN A 288 -0.04 18.41 -19.01
N ALA A 289 -0.31 17.16 -18.64
CA ALA A 289 -0.48 16.06 -19.59
C ALA A 289 -1.66 16.28 -20.54
N LEU A 290 -2.79 16.79 -20.02
CA LEU A 290 -3.94 17.14 -20.84
C LEU A 290 -3.60 18.28 -21.81
N ALA A 291 -2.93 19.33 -21.34
CA ALA A 291 -2.51 20.45 -22.18
C ALA A 291 -1.51 20.02 -23.28
N GLU A 292 -0.58 19.11 -22.97
CA GLU A 292 0.33 18.53 -23.96
C GLU A 292 -0.42 17.70 -25.02
N HIS A 293 -1.41 16.90 -24.61
CA HIS A 293 -2.23 16.11 -25.53
C HIS A 293 -3.07 17.01 -26.44
N GLU A 294 -3.73 18.03 -25.90
CA GLU A 294 -4.49 19.02 -26.67
C GLU A 294 -3.59 19.79 -27.66
N ALA A 295 -2.38 20.18 -27.22
CA ALA A 295 -1.42 20.85 -28.10
C ALA A 295 -0.92 19.92 -29.23
N ALA A 296 -0.70 18.64 -28.94
CA ALA A 296 -0.30 17.65 -29.95
C ALA A 296 -1.43 17.37 -30.95
N GLU A 297 -2.68 17.28 -30.49
CA GLU A 297 -3.86 17.11 -31.33
C GLU A 297 -4.10 18.33 -32.23
N ALA A 298 -4.00 19.54 -31.68
CA ALA A 298 -4.10 20.78 -32.45
C ALA A 298 -3.03 20.88 -33.54
N LYS A 299 -1.78 20.46 -33.26
CA LYS A 299 -0.72 20.38 -34.26
C LYS A 299 -1.04 19.38 -35.36
N ARG A 300 -1.49 18.17 -35.02
CA ARG A 300 -1.91 17.16 -36.01
C ARG A 300 -3.01 17.69 -36.93
N ILE A 301 -4.05 18.32 -36.38
CA ILE A 301 -5.14 18.89 -37.18
C ILE A 301 -4.62 20.01 -38.10
N ALA A 302 -3.70 20.84 -37.62
CA ALA A 302 -3.09 21.89 -38.44
C ALA A 302 -2.22 21.34 -39.57
N GLU A 303 -1.47 20.26 -39.33
CA GLU A 303 -0.68 19.56 -40.35
C GLU A 303 -1.58 18.86 -41.38
N GLU A 304 -2.65 18.18 -40.94
CA GLU A 304 -3.65 17.55 -41.81
C GLU A 304 -4.35 18.60 -42.69
N LYS A 305 -4.73 19.76 -42.14
CA LYS A 305 -5.29 20.87 -42.93
C LYS A 305 -4.31 21.43 -43.96
N LYS A 306 -3.04 21.64 -43.57
CA LYS A 306 -2.01 22.11 -44.52
C LYS A 306 -1.77 21.12 -45.64
N ALA A 307 -1.71 19.82 -45.33
CA ALA A 307 -1.55 18.76 -46.32
C ALA A 307 -2.76 18.70 -47.28
N ALA A 308 -3.98 18.83 -46.74
CA ALA A 308 -5.20 18.88 -47.54
C ALA A 308 -5.25 20.12 -48.47
N ASP A 309 -4.87 21.31 -47.98
CA ASP A 309 -4.78 22.52 -48.79
C ASP A 309 -3.72 22.41 -49.90
N GLU A 310 -2.58 21.77 -49.61
CA GLU A 310 -1.53 21.53 -50.62
C GLU A 310 -1.99 20.52 -51.68
N GLN A 311 -2.68 19.44 -51.27
CA GLN A 311 -3.30 18.50 -52.21
C GLN A 311 -4.34 19.18 -53.09
N LEU A 312 -5.25 19.96 -52.50
CA LEU A 312 -6.29 20.69 -53.23
C LEU A 312 -5.66 21.62 -54.28
N ARG A 313 -4.59 22.35 -53.93
CA ARG A 313 -3.86 23.21 -54.87
C ARG A 313 -3.21 22.42 -56.01
N LYS A 314 -2.69 21.22 -55.75
CA LYS A 314 -2.15 20.33 -56.79
C LYS A 314 -3.26 19.86 -57.73
N THR A 315 -4.38 19.38 -57.20
CA THR A 315 -5.53 18.93 -57.99
C THR A 315 -6.11 20.06 -58.85
N ILE A 316 -6.28 21.27 -58.30
CA ILE A 316 -6.75 22.43 -59.07
C ILE A 316 -5.78 22.73 -60.23
N ARG A 317 -4.47 22.70 -59.97
CA ARG A 317 -3.45 22.95 -61.01
C ARG A 317 -3.53 21.91 -62.13
N GLU A 318 -3.61 20.63 -61.79
CA GLU A 318 -3.74 19.53 -62.75
C GLU A 318 -5.01 19.67 -63.60
N VAL A 319 -6.16 19.97 -62.98
CA VAL A 319 -7.43 20.18 -63.71
C VAL A 319 -7.35 21.39 -64.63
N VAL A 320 -6.76 22.51 -64.17
CA VAL A 320 -6.56 23.71 -65.01
C VAL A 320 -5.65 23.39 -66.20
N GLU A 321 -4.56 22.66 -66.00
CA GLU A 321 -3.67 22.24 -67.09
C GLU A 321 -4.38 21.32 -68.09
N GLN A 322 -5.18 20.37 -67.62
CA GLN A 322 -5.99 19.50 -68.49
C GLN A 322 -6.98 20.30 -69.34
N VAL A 323 -7.73 21.24 -68.74
CA VAL A 323 -8.71 22.07 -69.45
C VAL A 323 -8.05 22.99 -70.49
N LEU A 324 -6.87 23.54 -70.17
CA LEU A 324 -6.10 24.36 -71.11
C LEU A 324 -5.59 23.54 -72.30
N ALA A 325 -5.09 22.32 -72.05
CA ALA A 325 -4.65 21.40 -73.09
C ALA A 325 -5.79 21.01 -74.03
N GLU A 326 -6.96 20.70 -73.47
CA GLU A 326 -8.17 20.34 -74.23
C GLU A 326 -8.65 21.48 -75.15
N LYS A 327 -8.60 22.73 -74.67
CA LYS A 327 -8.89 23.92 -75.48
C LYS A 327 -7.88 24.16 -76.60
N SER A 328 -6.60 23.87 -76.38
CA SER A 328 -5.55 24.04 -77.39
C SER A 328 -5.57 22.97 -78.50
N GLY A 329 -6.17 21.81 -78.24
CA GLY A 329 -6.35 20.74 -79.23
C GLY A 329 -7.60 20.89 -80.12
N GLN A 330 -8.47 21.87 -79.83
CA GLN A 330 -9.69 22.16 -80.61
C GLN A 330 -9.56 23.34 -81.58
N GLN A 331 -8.36 23.94 -81.71
CA GLN A 331 -8.02 24.93 -82.75
C GLN A 331 -7.18 24.28 -83.85
#